data_AF-A0A924Z0U9-F1
#
_entry.id   AF-A0A924Z0U9-F1
#
_cell.length_a   1.000
_cell.length_b   1.000
_cell.length_c   1.000
_cell.angle_alpha   90.00
_cell.angle_beta   90.00
_cell.angle_gamma   90.00
#
_symmetry.space_group_name_H-M   'P 1'
#
loop_
_entity.id
_entity.type
_entity.pdbx_description
1 polymer ?
#
loop_
_entity_poly.entity_id
_entity_poly.type
_entity_poly.pdbx_seq_one_letter_code
_entity_poly.pdbx_strand_id
1 'polypeptide(L)'
;MKQRLDTLLVDRALCDSRQQAQRLIQAGEVMVDRQLIDKPGTEVNISAEIQIKQKSPYVSRGGEKLIKALQVFEINVSDRICLDGGISTGGFTDCLLQAGAKLVYGIDVGYGQVAWKLRQDPRVILRERTNLRNLRSEDLYAPDQTHPDLGVVDVSFISLTKVLPAMWNLLQAPREMLLLVKPQFEVGRDRVGKKGVVRDPKDQAGAIFQVLQSAQQLGWSYRGLTWSPLVGPAGNIEYLLWLSLENGLTPPDLEQIRQLARSAHTALVKEPEE
;
A
#
# COMPACT_ATOMS: atom_id res chain seq x y z
N MET A 1 -12.43 -36.21 -9.73
CA MET A 1 -13.81 -36.08 -9.22
C MET A 1 -14.21 -34.61 -9.29
N LYS A 2 -15.46 -34.29 -9.65
CA LYS A 2 -15.95 -32.91 -9.73
C LYS A 2 -17.06 -32.69 -8.72
N GLN A 3 -17.19 -31.47 -8.22
CA GLN A 3 -18.18 -31.08 -7.24
C GLN A 3 -18.61 -29.62 -7.45
N ARG A 4 -19.85 -29.29 -7.08
CA ARG A 4 -20.34 -27.91 -7.10
C ARG A 4 -19.50 -27.01 -6.20
N LEU A 5 -19.07 -25.87 -6.73
CA LEU A 5 -18.21 -24.91 -6.05
C LEU A 5 -18.80 -24.46 -4.70
N ASP A 6 -20.09 -24.17 -4.63
CA ASP A 6 -20.75 -23.75 -3.39
C ASP A 6 -20.67 -24.78 -2.25
N THR A 7 -20.62 -26.06 -2.60
CA THR A 7 -20.52 -27.17 -1.64
C THR A 7 -19.06 -27.44 -1.31
N LEU A 8 -18.18 -27.42 -2.33
CA LEU A 8 -16.75 -27.60 -2.15
C LEU A 8 -16.12 -26.55 -1.23
N LEU A 9 -16.61 -25.30 -1.28
CA LEU A 9 -16.17 -24.23 -0.37
C LEU A 9 -16.47 -24.54 1.11
N VAL A 10 -17.61 -25.18 1.39
CA VAL A 10 -17.98 -25.56 2.76
C VAL A 10 -17.22 -26.80 3.20
N ASP A 11 -17.12 -27.81 2.32
CA ASP A 11 -16.42 -29.06 2.62
C ASP A 11 -14.91 -28.84 2.89
N ARG A 12 -14.33 -27.80 2.27
CA ARG A 12 -12.95 -27.36 2.55
C ARG A 12 -12.82 -26.37 3.70
N ALA A 13 -13.89 -26.10 4.44
CA ALA A 13 -13.94 -25.11 5.51
C ALA A 13 -13.48 -23.70 5.09
N LEU A 14 -13.69 -23.33 3.82
CA LEU A 14 -13.43 -21.98 3.31
C LEU A 14 -14.64 -21.05 3.52
N CYS A 15 -15.81 -21.61 3.80
CA CYS A 15 -17.03 -20.91 4.18
C CYS A 15 -17.76 -21.68 5.28
N ASP A 16 -18.41 -20.97 6.20
CA ASP A 16 -19.15 -21.56 7.31
C ASP A 16 -20.50 -22.14 6.86
N SER A 17 -21.00 -21.71 5.70
CA SER A 17 -22.27 -22.18 5.14
C SER A 17 -22.33 -22.09 3.63
N ARG A 18 -23.20 -22.90 3.01
CA ARG A 18 -23.47 -22.84 1.57
C ARG A 18 -24.05 -21.49 1.15
N GLN A 19 -24.80 -20.83 2.03
CA GLN A 19 -25.37 -19.51 1.75
C GLN A 19 -24.29 -18.42 1.68
N GLN A 20 -23.30 -18.47 2.58
CA GLN A 20 -22.13 -17.61 2.51
C GLN A 20 -21.32 -17.88 1.23
N ALA A 21 -21.06 -19.15 0.92
CA ALA A 21 -20.35 -19.56 -0.30
C ALA A 21 -21.04 -19.01 -1.57
N GLN A 22 -22.36 -19.15 -1.68
CA GLN A 22 -23.14 -18.62 -2.81
C GLN A 22 -23.01 -17.11 -2.94
N ARG A 23 -23.10 -16.37 -1.82
CA ARG A 23 -22.95 -14.90 -1.81
C ARG A 23 -21.57 -14.47 -2.33
N LEU A 24 -20.51 -15.12 -1.86
CA LEU A 24 -19.13 -14.80 -2.27
C LEU A 24 -18.92 -15.11 -3.76
N ILE A 25 -19.42 -16.25 -4.24
CA ILE A 25 -19.34 -16.64 -5.65
C ILE A 25 -20.08 -15.60 -6.51
N GLN A 26 -21.33 -15.27 -6.17
CA GLN A 26 -22.13 -14.29 -6.90
C GLN A 26 -21.54 -12.87 -6.87
N ALA A 27 -20.82 -12.53 -5.80
CA ALA A 27 -20.09 -11.27 -5.68
C ALA A 27 -18.79 -11.23 -6.50
N GLY A 28 -18.44 -12.32 -7.20
CA GLY A 28 -17.18 -12.46 -7.93
C GLY A 28 -15.96 -12.49 -6.99
N GLU A 29 -16.16 -12.94 -5.75
CA GLU A 29 -15.13 -13.00 -4.71
C GLU A 29 -14.45 -14.37 -4.67
N VAL A 30 -14.77 -15.30 -5.58
CA VAL A 30 -14.19 -16.65 -5.61
C VAL A 30 -13.49 -16.90 -6.96
N MET A 31 -12.23 -17.29 -6.88
CA MET A 31 -11.45 -17.76 -8.03
C MET A 31 -11.16 -19.25 -7.87
N VAL A 32 -11.25 -19.98 -8.98
CA VAL A 32 -10.88 -21.40 -9.10
C VAL A 32 -9.84 -21.52 -10.20
N ASP A 33 -8.66 -22.06 -9.88
CA ASP A 33 -7.53 -22.17 -10.81
C ASP A 33 -7.21 -20.84 -11.53
N ARG A 34 -7.29 -19.72 -10.78
CA ARG A 34 -7.10 -18.33 -11.23
C ARG A 34 -8.17 -17.80 -12.20
N GLN A 35 -9.30 -18.49 -12.35
CA GLN A 35 -10.48 -18.00 -13.07
C GLN A 35 -11.57 -17.57 -12.10
N LEU A 36 -12.14 -16.39 -12.31
CA LEU A 36 -13.29 -15.92 -11.54
C LEU A 36 -14.51 -16.77 -11.90
N ILE A 37 -15.12 -17.38 -10.89
CA ILE A 37 -16.35 -18.14 -11.05
C ILE A 37 -17.45 -17.36 -10.33
N ASP A 38 -18.52 -17.04 -11.06
CA ASP A 38 -19.66 -16.24 -10.59
C ASP A 38 -20.95 -17.07 -10.41
N LYS A 39 -20.91 -18.35 -10.80
CA LYS A 39 -22.02 -19.30 -10.72
C LYS A 39 -21.78 -20.33 -9.61
N PRO A 40 -22.58 -20.31 -8.52
CA PRO A 40 -22.38 -21.21 -7.38
C PRO A 40 -22.47 -22.71 -7.70
N GLY A 41 -23.28 -23.06 -8.72
CA GLY A 41 -23.47 -24.44 -9.17
C GLY A 41 -22.40 -24.96 -10.13
N THR A 42 -21.37 -24.18 -10.45
CA THR A 42 -20.28 -24.63 -11.34
C THR A 42 -19.58 -25.84 -10.75
N GLU A 43 -19.48 -26.92 -11.53
CA GLU A 43 -18.74 -28.11 -11.14
C GLU A 43 -17.24 -27.92 -11.39
N VAL A 44 -16.46 -28.01 -10.31
CA VAL A 44 -15.01 -27.81 -10.32
C VAL A 44 -14.31 -29.05 -9.81
N ASN A 45 -13.04 -29.22 -10.15
CA ASN A 45 -12.26 -30.35 -9.63
C ASN A 45 -12.12 -30.22 -8.10
N ILE A 46 -12.34 -31.31 -7.37
CA ILE A 46 -12.16 -31.34 -5.91
C ILE A 46 -10.71 -31.06 -5.48
N SER A 47 -9.75 -31.06 -6.40
CA SER A 47 -8.35 -30.66 -6.16
C SER A 47 -8.01 -29.26 -6.68
N ALA A 48 -8.96 -28.52 -7.27
CA ALA A 48 -8.71 -27.20 -7.83
C ALA A 48 -8.20 -26.22 -6.76
N GLU A 49 -7.32 -25.29 -7.13
CA GLU A 49 -6.89 -24.21 -6.23
C GLU A 49 -8.03 -23.20 -6.11
N ILE A 50 -8.54 -22.99 -4.89
CA ILE A 50 -9.64 -22.06 -4.66
C ILE A 50 -9.14 -20.90 -3.80
N GLN A 51 -9.34 -19.69 -4.29
CA GLN A 51 -9.00 -18.46 -3.59
C GLN A 51 -10.27 -17.65 -3.38
N ILE A 52 -10.62 -17.42 -2.11
CA ILE A 52 -11.66 -16.46 -1.74
C ILE A 52 -10.99 -15.12 -1.50
N LYS A 53 -11.49 -14.09 -2.14
CA LYS A 53 -11.12 -12.70 -1.89
C LYS A 53 -11.50 -12.35 -0.46
N GLN A 54 -10.53 -12.35 0.44
CA GLN A 54 -10.77 -11.87 1.79
C GLN A 54 -11.18 -10.40 1.72
N LYS A 55 -12.23 -10.03 2.45
CA LYS A 55 -12.52 -8.62 2.68
C LYS A 55 -11.38 -8.06 3.52
N SER A 56 -10.69 -7.08 2.96
CA SER A 56 -9.72 -6.29 3.70
C SER A 56 -10.37 -5.79 4.99
N PRO A 57 -9.69 -5.86 6.15
CA PRO A 57 -10.21 -5.26 7.39
C PRO A 57 -10.26 -3.72 7.30
N TYR A 58 -9.72 -3.16 6.21
CA TYR A 58 -9.70 -1.75 5.91
C TYR A 58 -10.66 -1.40 4.75
N VAL A 59 -11.03 -0.13 4.63
CA VAL A 59 -11.89 0.36 3.52
C VAL A 59 -11.30 0.11 2.12
N SER A 60 -10.00 -0.18 2.00
CA SER A 60 -9.38 -0.63 0.76
C SER A 60 -8.17 -1.51 1.03
N ARG A 61 -7.75 -2.27 0.02
CA ARG A 61 -6.51 -3.07 0.02
C ARG A 61 -5.24 -2.27 0.32
N GLY A 62 -5.29 -0.93 0.26
CA GLY A 62 -4.18 -0.09 0.69
C GLY A 62 -3.79 -0.36 2.15
N GLY A 63 -4.77 -0.55 3.04
CA GLY A 63 -4.47 -0.78 4.46
C GLY A 63 -3.63 -2.04 4.71
N GLU A 64 -3.77 -3.09 3.89
CA GLU A 64 -2.93 -4.29 3.97
C GLU A 64 -1.45 -4.01 3.67
N LYS A 65 -1.16 -3.01 2.82
CA LYS A 65 0.22 -2.60 2.56
C LYS A 65 0.81 -1.88 3.78
N LEU A 66 0.04 -0.97 4.38
CA LEU A 66 0.51 -0.19 5.51
C LEU A 66 0.68 -1.06 6.76
N ILE A 67 -0.26 -1.95 7.07
CA ILE A 67 -0.14 -2.82 8.25
C ILE A 67 1.11 -3.72 8.18
N LYS A 68 1.47 -4.21 6.98
CA LYS A 68 2.74 -4.93 6.80
C LYS A 68 3.93 -4.05 7.18
N ALA A 69 3.97 -2.80 6.72
CA ALA A 69 5.06 -1.89 7.08
C ALA A 69 5.12 -1.64 8.60
N LEU A 70 3.98 -1.34 9.23
CA LEU A 70 3.93 -1.09 10.67
C LEU A 70 4.40 -2.30 11.48
N GLN A 71 4.03 -3.51 11.07
CA GLN A 71 4.46 -4.74 11.73
C GLN A 71 5.94 -5.06 11.50
N VAL A 72 6.41 -5.00 10.25
CA VAL A 72 7.80 -5.33 9.90
C VAL A 72 8.80 -4.35 10.50
N PHE A 73 8.43 -3.08 10.58
CA PHE A 73 9.29 -2.01 11.10
C PHE A 73 9.01 -1.67 12.57
N GLU A 74 8.06 -2.37 13.20
CA GLU A 74 7.66 -2.17 14.60
C GLU A 74 7.32 -0.69 14.92
N ILE A 75 6.64 -0.03 13.98
CA ILE A 75 6.29 1.40 14.12
C ILE A 75 5.08 1.53 15.04
N ASN A 76 5.27 2.24 16.14
CA ASN A 76 4.17 2.60 17.04
C ASN A 76 3.40 3.81 16.48
N VAL A 77 2.08 3.63 16.32
CA VAL A 77 1.14 4.64 15.81
C VAL A 77 0.24 5.22 16.91
N SER A 78 0.17 4.55 18.06
CA SER A 78 -0.72 4.94 19.17
C SER A 78 -0.48 6.39 19.60
N ASP A 79 -1.56 7.14 19.70
CA ASP A 79 -1.61 8.56 20.09
C ASP A 79 -0.87 9.54 19.17
N ARG A 80 -0.34 9.08 18.02
CA ARG A 80 0.34 9.94 17.05
C ARG A 80 -0.64 10.74 16.19
N ILE A 81 -0.15 11.88 15.71
CA ILE A 81 -0.81 12.64 14.64
C ILE A 81 -0.13 12.24 13.33
N CYS A 82 -0.92 11.80 12.36
CA CYS A 82 -0.42 11.28 11.09
C CYS A 82 -0.84 12.13 9.89
N LEU A 83 -0.06 12.07 8.81
CA LEU A 83 -0.42 12.63 7.51
C LEU A 83 -0.45 11.51 6.47
N ASP A 84 -1.58 11.35 5.79
CA ASP A 84 -1.78 10.43 4.67
C ASP A 84 -1.73 11.21 3.35
N GLY A 85 -0.58 11.16 2.70
CA GLY A 85 -0.30 11.79 1.42
C GLY A 85 -0.76 10.91 0.26
N GLY A 86 -1.98 11.14 -0.23
CA GLY A 86 -2.64 10.30 -1.24
C GLY A 86 -3.71 9.40 -0.65
N ILE A 87 -4.60 9.94 0.21
CA ILE A 87 -5.59 9.16 0.97
C ILE A 87 -6.50 8.29 0.07
N SER A 88 -6.87 8.75 -1.13
CA SER A 88 -7.75 8.07 -2.09
C SER A 88 -9.05 7.55 -1.41
N THR A 89 -9.31 6.24 -1.43
CA THR A 89 -10.45 5.63 -0.70
C THR A 89 -10.27 5.67 0.82
N GLY A 90 -9.03 5.76 1.30
CA GLY A 90 -8.66 5.90 2.71
C GLY A 90 -8.11 4.64 3.38
N GLY A 91 -7.56 3.70 2.60
CA GLY A 91 -7.04 2.44 3.16
C GLY A 91 -5.90 2.63 4.18
N PHE A 92 -4.97 3.56 3.91
CA PHE A 92 -3.88 3.88 4.84
C PHE A 92 -4.41 4.60 6.08
N THR A 93 -5.24 5.63 5.89
CA THR A 93 -5.95 6.31 6.99
C THR A 93 -6.72 5.35 7.90
N ASP A 94 -7.52 4.42 7.36
CA ASP A 94 -8.25 3.44 8.18
C ASP A 94 -7.29 2.53 8.97
N CYS A 95 -6.18 2.11 8.34
CA CYS A 95 -5.13 1.35 9.02
C CYS A 95 -4.48 2.14 10.16
N LEU A 96 -4.17 3.43 9.96
CA LEU A 96 -3.61 4.30 11.01
C LEU A 96 -4.58 4.47 12.18
N LEU A 97 -5.86 4.73 11.89
CA LEU A 97 -6.89 4.90 12.92
C LEU A 97 -7.13 3.62 13.73
N GLN A 98 -7.10 2.46 13.08
CA GLN A 98 -7.20 1.15 13.74
C GLN A 98 -5.93 0.83 14.54
N ALA A 99 -4.77 1.33 14.12
CA ALA A 99 -3.50 1.22 14.84
C ALA A 99 -3.33 2.26 15.98
N GLY A 100 -4.36 3.06 16.27
CA GLY A 100 -4.37 3.97 17.43
C GLY A 100 -3.99 5.41 17.14
N ALA A 101 -3.91 5.84 15.88
CA ALA A 101 -3.65 7.25 15.55
C ALA A 101 -4.70 8.16 16.21
N LYS A 102 -4.23 9.23 16.84
CA LYS A 102 -5.07 10.25 17.48
C LYS A 102 -5.80 11.10 16.46
N LEU A 103 -5.12 11.42 15.36
CA LEU A 103 -5.62 12.29 14.29
C LEU A 103 -4.89 11.96 12.98
N VAL A 104 -5.59 11.99 11.85
CA VAL A 104 -5.01 11.77 10.51
C VAL A 104 -5.42 12.90 9.57
N TYR A 105 -4.44 13.56 8.96
CA TYR A 105 -4.66 14.49 7.85
C TYR A 105 -4.63 13.72 6.53
N GLY A 106 -5.78 13.61 5.86
CA GLY A 106 -5.89 12.96 4.56
C GLY A 106 -5.77 13.97 3.44
N ILE A 107 -4.72 13.88 2.61
CA ILE A 107 -4.50 14.78 1.48
C ILE A 107 -4.76 14.02 0.17
N ASP A 108 -5.62 14.56 -0.69
CA ASP A 108 -5.87 13.99 -2.03
C ASP A 108 -6.03 15.07 -3.10
N VAL A 109 -5.58 14.76 -4.31
CA VAL A 109 -5.83 15.60 -5.50
C VAL A 109 -7.22 15.41 -6.08
N GLY A 110 -7.83 14.24 -5.85
CA GLY A 110 -9.18 13.89 -6.24
C GLY A 110 -10.24 14.46 -5.30
N TYR A 111 -11.49 14.06 -5.57
CA TYR A 111 -12.66 14.48 -4.81
C TYR A 111 -13.70 13.36 -4.79
N GLY A 112 -14.34 13.15 -3.64
CA GLY A 112 -15.45 12.22 -3.46
C GLY A 112 -15.06 10.75 -3.42
N GLN A 113 -13.77 10.43 -3.24
CA GLN A 113 -13.28 9.04 -3.24
C GLN A 113 -13.21 8.41 -1.85
N VAL A 114 -13.03 9.23 -0.82
CA VAL A 114 -12.86 8.77 0.57
C VAL A 114 -14.12 8.08 1.07
N ALA A 115 -13.94 6.89 1.66
CA ALA A 115 -15.03 6.09 2.22
C ALA A 115 -15.84 6.88 3.25
N TRP A 116 -17.16 6.71 3.22
CA TRP A 116 -18.10 7.47 4.05
C TRP A 116 -17.78 7.41 5.55
N LYS A 117 -17.43 6.22 6.07
CA LYS A 117 -17.02 6.01 7.46
C LYS A 117 -15.87 6.95 7.87
N LEU A 118 -14.86 7.10 7.01
CA LEU A 118 -13.70 7.95 7.29
C LEU A 118 -14.03 9.43 7.15
N ARG A 119 -14.88 9.80 6.20
CA ARG A 119 -15.36 11.17 6.04
C ARG A 119 -16.13 11.67 7.28
N GLN A 120 -16.77 10.76 8.00
CA GLN A 120 -17.50 11.06 9.23
C GLN A 120 -16.67 10.87 10.51
N ASP A 121 -15.47 10.30 10.43
CA ASP A 121 -14.65 10.07 11.62
C ASP A 121 -14.06 11.41 12.10
N PRO A 122 -14.32 11.84 13.36
CA PRO A 122 -13.84 13.11 13.87
C PRO A 122 -12.31 13.19 13.98
N ARG A 123 -11.61 12.06 13.88
CA ARG A 123 -10.15 11.98 13.87
C ARG A 123 -9.55 12.18 12.47
N VAL A 124 -10.37 12.41 11.44
CA VAL A 124 -9.89 12.63 10.07
C VAL A 124 -10.09 14.08 9.67
N ILE A 125 -8.99 14.75 9.31
CA ILE A 125 -9.03 16.07 8.68
C ILE A 125 -8.76 15.88 7.20
N LEU A 126 -9.81 16.01 6.40
CA LEU A 126 -9.74 15.79 4.96
C LEU A 126 -9.40 17.09 4.20
N ARG A 127 -8.47 16.98 3.25
CA ARG A 127 -8.09 18.00 2.28
C ARG A 127 -8.07 17.41 0.87
N GLU A 128 -9.24 17.40 0.25
CA GLU A 128 -9.42 17.01 -1.16
C GLU A 128 -9.02 18.15 -2.11
N ARG A 129 -8.89 17.85 -3.40
CA ARG A 129 -8.49 18.82 -4.44
C ARG A 129 -7.18 19.55 -4.11
N THR A 130 -6.30 18.91 -3.36
CA THR A 130 -5.08 19.50 -2.83
C THR A 130 -3.88 18.75 -3.36
N ASN A 131 -2.98 19.47 -4.04
CA ASN A 131 -1.76 18.88 -4.57
C ASN A 131 -0.67 18.89 -3.50
N LEU A 132 -0.38 17.71 -2.95
CA LEU A 132 0.63 17.50 -1.91
C LEU A 132 2.00 18.11 -2.25
N ARG A 133 2.42 18.08 -3.52
CA ARG A 133 3.72 18.63 -3.96
C ARG A 133 3.88 20.11 -3.62
N ASN A 134 2.79 20.88 -3.69
CA ASN A 134 2.81 22.32 -3.53
C ASN A 134 2.21 22.77 -2.18
N LEU A 135 1.80 21.82 -1.34
CA LEU A 135 1.15 22.10 -0.07
C LEU A 135 2.18 22.63 0.93
N ARG A 136 1.90 23.79 1.51
CA ARG A 136 2.72 24.39 2.56
C ARG A 136 2.10 24.17 3.93
N SER A 137 2.93 24.22 4.95
CA SER A 137 2.53 24.03 6.34
C SER A 137 1.44 25.03 6.75
N GLU A 138 1.58 26.28 6.33
CA GLU A 138 0.66 27.38 6.69
C GLU A 138 -0.70 27.28 5.98
N ASP A 139 -0.77 26.52 4.88
CA ASP A 139 -2.03 26.27 4.17
C ASP A 139 -2.80 25.10 4.79
N LEU A 140 -2.13 24.23 5.55
CA LEU A 140 -2.71 23.03 6.14
C LEU A 140 -3.05 23.19 7.63
N TYR A 141 -2.17 23.83 8.39
CA TYR A 141 -2.22 23.90 9.85
C TYR A 141 -2.41 25.34 10.34
N ALA A 142 -3.14 25.50 11.44
CA ALA A 142 -3.17 26.78 12.16
C ALA A 142 -1.83 27.02 12.90
N PRO A 143 -1.45 28.28 13.18
CA PRO A 143 -0.13 28.63 13.75
C PRO A 143 0.30 27.89 15.02
N ASP A 144 -0.64 27.49 15.87
CA ASP A 144 -0.37 26.78 17.14
C ASP A 144 -0.83 25.31 17.13
N GLN A 145 -1.12 24.78 15.94
CA GLN A 145 -1.60 23.41 15.82
C GLN A 145 -0.42 22.43 15.86
N THR A 146 -0.55 21.36 16.64
CA THR A 146 0.44 20.28 16.61
C THR A 146 0.45 19.63 15.23
N HIS A 147 1.62 19.54 14.61
CA HIS A 147 1.77 18.93 13.29
C HIS A 147 1.87 17.40 13.41
N PRO A 148 1.62 16.67 12.33
CA PRO A 148 1.89 15.25 12.25
C PRO A 148 3.39 14.95 12.42
N ASP A 149 3.69 13.86 13.11
CA ASP A 149 5.05 13.34 13.27
C ASP A 149 5.28 12.05 12.45
N LEU A 150 4.21 11.42 11.94
CA LEU A 150 4.26 10.27 11.04
C LEU A 150 3.59 10.59 9.70
N GLY A 151 4.35 10.57 8.62
CA GLY A 151 3.83 10.62 7.26
C GLY A 151 3.69 9.23 6.64
N VAL A 152 2.63 8.99 5.90
CA VAL A 152 2.48 7.85 4.99
C VAL A 152 2.16 8.37 3.59
N VAL A 153 2.77 7.79 2.55
CA VAL A 153 2.59 8.28 1.17
C VAL A 153 2.29 7.13 0.22
N ASP A 154 1.09 7.17 -0.39
CA ASP A 154 0.65 6.26 -1.46
C ASP A 154 0.11 7.07 -2.65
N VAL A 155 1.02 7.69 -3.40
CA VAL A 155 0.67 8.50 -4.58
C VAL A 155 0.85 7.73 -5.89
N SER A 156 0.12 8.12 -6.92
CA SER A 156 0.23 7.57 -8.28
C SER A 156 0.50 8.67 -9.28
N PHE A 157 1.13 8.33 -10.42
CA PHE A 157 1.42 9.27 -11.53
C PHE A 157 2.36 10.44 -11.17
N ILE A 158 3.06 10.36 -10.05
CA ILE A 158 4.09 11.32 -9.63
C ILE A 158 5.23 10.55 -8.97
N SER A 159 6.47 10.99 -9.22
CA SER A 159 7.64 10.48 -8.51
C SER A 159 7.67 10.99 -7.08
N LEU A 160 7.99 10.12 -6.13
CA LEU A 160 8.18 10.46 -4.72
C LEU A 160 9.25 11.54 -4.53
N THR A 161 10.24 11.62 -5.42
CA THR A 161 11.27 12.68 -5.39
C THR A 161 10.69 14.10 -5.43
N LYS A 162 9.49 14.28 -5.99
CA LYS A 162 8.78 15.56 -6.03
C LYS A 162 7.92 15.82 -4.79
N VAL A 163 7.60 14.78 -4.02
CA VAL A 163 6.74 14.85 -2.83
C VAL A 163 7.56 14.95 -1.55
N LEU A 164 8.76 14.35 -1.52
CA LEU A 164 9.66 14.35 -0.36
C LEU A 164 9.90 15.74 0.25
N PRO A 165 10.12 16.83 -0.52
CA PRO A 165 10.33 18.17 0.07
C PRO A 165 9.08 18.70 0.79
N ALA A 166 7.89 18.44 0.27
CA ALA A 166 6.65 18.85 0.92
C ALA A 166 6.46 18.09 2.23
N MET A 167 6.68 16.77 2.22
CA MET A 167 6.59 15.95 3.44
C MET A 167 7.58 16.39 4.52
N TRP A 168 8.79 16.82 4.14
CA TRP A 168 9.76 17.37 5.09
C TRP A 168 9.22 18.61 5.83
N ASN A 169 8.48 19.47 5.14
CA ASN A 169 7.93 20.70 5.71
C ASN A 169 6.63 20.47 6.47
N LEU A 170 5.86 19.45 6.11
CA LEU A 170 4.55 19.16 6.70
C LEU A 170 4.63 18.33 7.99
N LEU A 171 5.79 17.75 8.31
CA LEU A 171 6.00 16.90 9.48
C LEU A 171 6.87 17.58 10.55
N GLN A 172 6.55 17.39 11.83
CA GLN A 172 7.36 17.88 12.96
C GLN A 172 8.29 16.79 13.50
N ALA A 173 9.36 17.21 14.18
CA ALA A 173 10.25 16.29 14.88
C ALA A 173 9.56 15.69 16.14
N PRO A 174 9.82 14.41 16.49
CA PRO A 174 10.59 13.43 15.72
C PRO A 174 9.80 12.94 14.50
N ARG A 175 10.29 13.27 13.29
CA ARG A 175 9.57 12.97 12.04
C ARG A 175 9.95 11.61 11.51
N GLU A 176 8.93 10.87 11.12
CA GLU A 176 9.03 9.60 10.43
C GLU A 176 8.16 9.58 9.19
N MET A 177 8.55 8.78 8.22
CA MET A 177 7.81 8.65 6.97
C MET A 177 7.88 7.23 6.42
N LEU A 178 6.72 6.72 6.01
CA LEU A 178 6.58 5.51 5.22
C LEU A 178 6.18 5.87 3.80
N LEU A 179 6.96 5.39 2.84
CA LEU A 179 6.73 5.62 1.42
C LEU A 179 6.39 4.30 0.73
N LEU A 180 5.32 4.30 -0.06
CA LEU A 180 5.07 3.25 -1.03
C LEU A 180 5.76 3.59 -2.35
N VAL A 181 6.96 3.06 -2.56
CA VAL A 181 7.73 3.19 -3.79
C VAL A 181 7.10 2.32 -4.88
N LYS A 182 6.64 2.96 -5.95
CA LYS A 182 6.02 2.32 -7.11
C LYS A 182 6.95 2.46 -8.31
N PRO A 183 7.77 1.44 -8.65
CA PRO A 183 8.79 1.56 -9.69
C PRO A 183 8.29 2.17 -11.00
N GLN A 184 7.07 1.83 -11.42
CA GLN A 184 6.44 2.34 -12.65
C GLN A 184 6.24 3.86 -12.71
N PHE A 185 6.32 4.57 -11.57
CA PHE A 185 6.23 6.03 -11.50
C PHE A 185 7.57 6.71 -11.21
N GLU A 186 8.61 5.92 -10.93
CA GLU A 186 9.95 6.40 -10.64
C GLU A 186 10.91 6.21 -11.81
N VAL A 187 10.76 5.11 -12.57
CA VAL A 187 11.59 4.85 -13.74
C VAL A 187 11.15 5.70 -14.94
N GLY A 188 12.10 6.01 -15.83
CA GLY A 188 11.80 6.68 -17.10
C GLY A 188 10.90 5.84 -18.01
N ARG A 189 10.17 6.50 -18.92
CA ARG A 189 9.17 5.87 -19.82
C ARG A 189 9.73 4.66 -20.59
N ASP A 190 11.01 4.72 -20.97
CA ASP A 190 11.68 3.67 -21.75
C ASP A 190 11.87 2.34 -20.98
N ARG A 191 11.75 2.38 -19.65
CA ARG A 191 11.92 1.22 -18.76
C ARG A 191 10.59 0.67 -18.25
N VAL A 192 9.47 1.26 -18.67
CA VAL A 192 8.14 0.77 -18.37
C VAL A 192 7.71 -0.19 -19.47
N GLY A 193 7.59 -1.47 -19.13
CA GLY A 193 7.21 -2.52 -20.07
C GLY A 193 5.73 -2.45 -20.50
N LYS A 194 5.32 -3.44 -21.31
CA LYS A 194 3.92 -3.59 -21.77
C LYS A 194 2.95 -3.54 -20.58
N LYS A 195 1.82 -2.85 -20.77
CA LYS A 195 0.78 -2.63 -19.75
C LYS A 195 1.21 -1.81 -18.53
N GLY A 196 2.32 -1.07 -18.61
CA GLY A 196 2.75 -0.19 -17.51
C GLY A 196 3.46 -0.94 -16.37
N VAL A 197 4.09 -2.08 -16.67
CA VAL A 197 4.69 -2.96 -15.65
C VAL A 197 6.21 -2.96 -15.73
N VAL A 198 6.87 -2.69 -14.61
CA VAL A 198 8.33 -2.81 -14.46
C VAL A 198 8.64 -4.21 -13.97
N ARG A 199 9.20 -5.07 -14.82
CA ARG A 199 9.49 -6.48 -14.51
C ARG A 199 10.95 -6.76 -14.17
N ASP A 200 11.89 -5.93 -14.62
CA ASP A 200 13.31 -6.16 -14.34
C ASP A 200 13.61 -5.75 -12.87
N PRO A 201 14.09 -6.67 -12.02
CA PRO A 201 14.51 -6.33 -10.65
C PRO A 201 15.58 -5.22 -10.61
N LYS A 202 16.40 -5.06 -11.65
CA LYS A 202 17.40 -3.99 -11.74
C LYS A 202 16.75 -2.62 -11.84
N ASP A 203 15.69 -2.50 -12.62
CA ASP A 203 14.96 -1.24 -12.78
C ASP A 203 14.14 -0.91 -11.52
N GLN A 204 13.56 -1.92 -10.88
CA GLN A 204 12.90 -1.75 -9.59
C GLN A 204 13.89 -1.28 -8.50
N ALA A 205 15.08 -1.89 -8.45
CA ALA A 205 16.12 -1.46 -7.52
C ALA A 205 16.63 -0.04 -7.81
N GLY A 206 16.77 0.31 -9.09
CA GLY A 206 17.13 1.68 -9.50
C GLY A 206 16.10 2.71 -9.04
N ALA A 207 14.81 2.42 -9.16
CA ALA A 207 13.74 3.28 -8.65
C ALA A 207 13.83 3.51 -7.14
N ILE A 208 13.98 2.43 -6.36
CA ILE A 208 14.11 2.52 -4.89
C ILE A 208 15.35 3.33 -4.51
N PHE A 209 16.49 3.04 -5.14
CA PHE A 209 17.75 3.72 -4.87
C PHE A 209 17.68 5.22 -5.18
N GLN A 210 17.04 5.60 -6.29
CA GLN A 210 16.83 7.01 -6.64
C GLN A 210 15.99 7.76 -5.59
N VAL A 211 14.91 7.14 -5.11
CA VAL A 211 14.05 7.72 -4.07
C VAL A 211 14.84 7.87 -2.76
N LEU A 212 15.58 6.83 -2.37
CA LEU A 212 16.39 6.84 -1.16
C LEU A 212 17.46 7.94 -1.21
N GLN A 213 18.23 8.03 -2.30
CA GLN A 213 19.24 9.08 -2.47
C GLN A 213 18.64 10.48 -2.40
N SER A 214 17.50 10.68 -3.05
CA SER A 214 16.78 11.97 -3.02
C SER A 214 16.32 12.32 -1.61
N ALA A 215 15.87 11.34 -0.84
CA ALA A 215 15.48 11.53 0.56
C ALA A 215 16.68 11.89 1.43
N GLN A 216 17.82 11.21 1.25
CA GLN A 216 19.05 11.48 2.01
C GLN A 216 19.60 12.89 1.75
N GLN A 217 19.50 13.40 0.51
CA GLN A 217 19.89 14.78 0.18
C GLN A 217 19.04 15.83 0.92
N LEU A 218 17.81 15.48 1.32
CA LEU A 218 16.93 16.35 2.11
C LEU A 218 17.14 16.20 3.62
N GLY A 219 17.98 15.26 4.06
CA GLY A 219 18.26 14.99 5.47
C GLY A 219 17.48 13.82 6.07
N TRP A 220 16.75 13.05 5.27
CA TRP A 220 16.12 11.81 5.76
C TRP A 220 17.17 10.71 5.99
N SER A 221 17.06 10.02 7.11
CA SER A 221 17.82 8.83 7.45
C SER A 221 17.06 7.56 7.06
N TYR A 222 17.77 6.57 6.52
CA TYR A 222 17.21 5.26 6.21
C TYR A 222 16.88 4.47 7.49
N ARG A 223 15.73 3.79 7.52
CA ARG A 223 15.34 2.93 8.64
C ARG A 223 14.94 1.52 8.23
N GLY A 224 14.39 1.32 7.04
CA GLY A 224 14.01 0.00 6.59
C GLY A 224 13.43 -0.04 5.18
N LEU A 225 13.57 -1.18 4.53
CA LEU A 225 13.02 -1.46 3.20
C LEU A 225 12.43 -2.86 3.17
N THR A 226 11.21 -2.99 2.66
CA THR A 226 10.58 -4.27 2.35
C THR A 226 9.67 -4.11 1.12
N TRP A 227 8.98 -5.18 0.68
CA TRP A 227 7.99 -5.12 -0.39
C TRP A 227 6.57 -5.08 0.16
N SER A 228 5.62 -4.50 -0.58
CA SER A 228 4.19 -4.61 -0.32
C SER A 228 3.74 -6.09 -0.34
N PRO A 229 2.78 -6.53 0.50
CA PRO A 229 2.24 -7.89 0.42
C PRO A 229 1.38 -8.10 -0.84
N LEU A 230 0.97 -7.00 -1.48
CA LEU A 230 0.12 -7.00 -2.66
C LEU A 230 0.87 -6.41 -3.85
N VAL A 231 0.61 -6.96 -5.03
CA VAL A 231 0.98 -6.32 -6.29
C VAL A 231 -0.03 -5.23 -6.64
N GLY A 232 0.44 -4.16 -7.29
CA GLY A 232 -0.42 -3.11 -7.84
C GLY A 232 -1.38 -3.66 -8.89
N PRO A 233 -2.43 -2.91 -9.30
CA PRO A 233 -3.50 -3.41 -10.17
C PRO A 233 -3.01 -3.98 -11.52
N ALA A 234 -1.93 -3.45 -12.07
CA ALA A 234 -1.31 -3.93 -13.32
C ALA A 234 -0.32 -5.09 -13.11
N GLY A 235 -0.05 -5.50 -11.86
CA GLY A 235 0.94 -6.51 -11.51
C GLY A 235 2.32 -5.98 -11.15
N ASN A 236 2.46 -4.67 -10.89
CA ASN A 236 3.72 -4.10 -10.41
C ASN A 236 3.99 -4.53 -8.96
N ILE A 237 5.21 -4.94 -8.67
CA ILE A 237 5.69 -5.08 -7.29
C ILE A 237 5.98 -3.67 -6.75
N GLU A 238 5.45 -3.39 -5.56
CA GLU A 238 5.59 -2.10 -4.88
C GLU A 238 6.39 -2.31 -3.60
N TYR A 239 7.10 -1.28 -3.15
CA TYR A 239 8.06 -1.37 -2.04
C TYR A 239 7.73 -0.39 -0.92
N LEU A 240 7.98 -0.78 0.31
CA LEU A 240 7.72 -0.01 1.52
C LEU A 240 9.06 0.46 2.07
N LEU A 241 9.29 1.78 2.05
CA LEU A 241 10.51 2.41 2.50
C LEU A 241 10.21 3.26 3.74
N TRP A 242 10.89 2.98 4.85
CA TRP A 242 10.79 3.73 6.10
C TRP A 242 12.00 4.65 6.28
N LEU A 243 11.70 5.90 6.61
CA LEU A 243 12.64 6.98 6.81
C LEU A 243 12.35 7.71 8.13
N SER A 244 13.38 8.27 8.76
CA SER A 244 13.25 9.10 9.96
C SER A 244 14.25 10.26 9.95
N LEU A 245 14.09 11.23 10.85
CA LEU A 245 15.13 12.23 11.11
C LEU A 245 16.30 11.64 11.92
N GLU A 246 15.99 10.86 12.95
CA GLU A 246 16.97 10.38 13.93
C GLU A 246 17.21 8.87 13.83
N ASN A 247 18.35 8.41 14.37
CA ASN A 247 18.71 7.00 14.53
C ASN A 247 18.70 6.18 13.23
N GLY A 248 19.24 6.71 12.14
CA GLY A 248 19.34 5.97 10.88
C GLY A 248 20.12 4.65 10.98
N LEU A 249 19.71 3.66 10.20
CA LEU A 249 20.54 2.50 9.86
C LEU A 249 21.42 2.84 8.66
N THR A 250 22.46 2.04 8.44
CA THR A 250 23.23 2.11 7.19
C THR A 250 22.31 1.83 6.00
N PRO A 251 22.20 2.76 5.04
CA PRO A 251 21.38 2.56 3.84
C PRO A 251 21.94 1.40 3.01
N PRO A 252 21.08 0.56 2.41
CA PRO A 252 21.55 -0.52 1.55
C PRO A 252 22.16 0.05 0.27
N ASP A 253 23.19 -0.61 -0.24
CA ASP A 253 23.70 -0.32 -1.58
C ASP A 253 22.75 -0.84 -2.67
N LEU A 254 23.04 -0.47 -3.93
CA LEU A 254 22.20 -0.86 -5.05
C LEU A 254 22.11 -2.38 -5.25
N GLU A 255 23.16 -3.15 -4.91
CA GLU A 255 23.15 -4.60 -5.07
C GLU A 255 22.29 -5.29 -4.00
N GLN A 256 22.36 -4.82 -2.76
CA GLN A 256 21.46 -5.26 -1.69
C GLN A 256 19.99 -4.99 -2.04
N ILE A 257 19.68 -3.81 -2.60
CA ILE A 257 18.32 -3.50 -3.07
C ILE A 257 17.90 -4.43 -4.22
N ARG A 258 18.81 -4.76 -5.16
CA ARG A 258 18.52 -5.73 -6.23
C ARG A 258 18.20 -7.13 -5.69
N GLN A 259 18.94 -7.59 -4.68
CA GLN A 259 18.67 -8.88 -4.03
C GLN A 259 17.30 -8.88 -3.36
N LEU A 260 16.91 -7.79 -2.70
CA LEU A 260 15.57 -7.62 -2.14
C LEU A 260 14.50 -7.64 -3.23
N ALA A 261 14.72 -6.94 -4.35
CA ALA A 261 13.78 -6.93 -5.47
C ALA A 261 13.62 -8.31 -6.12
N ARG A 262 14.69 -9.11 -6.23
CA ARG A 262 14.60 -10.51 -6.67
C ARG A 262 13.80 -11.36 -5.70
N SER A 263 14.05 -11.22 -4.41
CA SER A 263 13.32 -11.95 -3.36
C SER A 263 11.82 -11.64 -3.39
N ALA A 264 11.46 -10.36 -3.61
CA ALA A 264 10.07 -9.95 -3.79
C ALA A 264 9.42 -10.59 -5.03
N HIS A 265 10.15 -10.72 -6.15
CA HIS A 265 9.65 -11.44 -7.32
C HIS A 265 9.38 -12.90 -7.02
N THR A 266 10.32 -13.62 -6.42
CA THR A 266 10.14 -15.03 -6.08
C THR A 266 8.96 -15.23 -5.12
N ALA A 267 8.78 -14.31 -4.17
CA ALA A 267 7.69 -14.39 -3.19
C ALA A 267 6.30 -14.07 -3.79
N LEU A 268 6.21 -13.13 -4.73
CA LEU A 268 4.92 -12.61 -5.23
C LEU A 268 4.53 -13.13 -6.62
N VAL A 269 5.52 -13.57 -7.40
CA VAL A 269 5.34 -14.11 -8.75
C VAL A 269 5.73 -15.58 -8.67
N LYS A 270 4.75 -16.45 -8.37
CA LYS A 270 4.93 -17.89 -8.62
C LYS A 270 5.19 -18.06 -10.11
N GLU A 271 6.36 -18.60 -10.47
CA GLU A 271 6.60 -19.04 -11.85
C GLU A 271 5.49 -20.03 -12.22
N PRO A 272 4.94 -19.97 -13.46
CA PRO A 272 4.18 -21.10 -13.94
C PRO A 272 5.15 -22.29 -13.97
N GLU A 273 4.85 -23.34 -13.21
CA GLU A 273 5.50 -24.64 -13.41
C GLU A 273 5.38 -25.00 -14.90
N GLU A 274 6.53 -25.27 -15.53
CA GLU A 274 6.63 -25.75 -16.92
C GLU A 274 5.89 -27.09 -17.12
#